data_AF-A0AAC8Q2P6-F1
#
_entry.id   AF-A0AAC8Q2P6-F1
#
_cell.length_a   1.000
_cell.length_b   1.000
_cell.length_c   1.000
_cell.angle_alpha   90.00
_cell.angle_beta   90.00
_cell.angle_gamma   90.00
#
_symmetry.space_group_name_H-M   'P 1'
#
loop_
_entity.id
_entity.type
_entity.pdbx_description
1 polymer ?
#
loop_
_entity_poly.entity_id
_entity_poly.type
_entity_poly.pdbx_seq_one_letter_code
_entity_poly.pdbx_strand_id
1 'polypeptide(L)'
;MATLKTLLTFILLGAFLGLATASYVGPSFLEWYNTAPLGAQTVCDLPKVIQGITASLLRYQVYGTLIGAGTFLILGIVFVVSRSKKQKRMQQPPTPPPAQPGPAV
;
A
#
# COMPACT_ATOMS: atom_id res chain seq x y z
N MET A 1 1.30 15.73 -15.59
CA MET A 1 -0.06 15.47 -15.05
C MET A 1 -0.41 13.99 -14.94
N ALA A 2 -0.25 13.18 -16.00
CA ALA A 2 -0.65 11.75 -15.98
C ALA A 2 0.01 10.93 -14.87
N THR A 3 1.33 11.07 -14.67
CA THR A 3 2.08 10.33 -13.62
C THR A 3 1.59 10.64 -12.22
N LEU A 4 1.41 11.92 -11.88
CA LEU A 4 0.93 12.33 -10.57
C LEU A 4 -0.48 11.79 -10.29
N LYS A 5 -1.37 11.85 -11.29
CA LYS A 5 -2.71 11.27 -11.19
C LYS A 5 -2.64 9.76 -10.92
N THR A 6 -1.80 9.03 -11.65
CA THR A 6 -1.60 7.59 -11.40
C THR A 6 -1.11 7.33 -9.98
N LEU A 7 -0.07 8.04 -9.53
CA LEU A 7 0.46 7.86 -8.17
C LEU A 7 -0.57 8.17 -7.09
N LEU A 8 -1.31 9.27 -7.22
CA LEU A 8 -2.39 9.61 -6.29
C LEU A 8 -3.49 8.54 -6.27
N THR A 9 -3.83 7.97 -7.43
CA THR A 9 -4.83 6.90 -7.51
C THR A 9 -4.34 5.65 -6.76
N PHE A 10 -3.06 5.29 -6.92
CA PHE A 10 -2.45 4.19 -6.16
C PHE A 10 -2.45 4.48 -4.66
N ILE A 11 -2.01 5.67 -4.24
CA ILE A 11 -2.01 6.08 -2.82
C ILE A 11 -3.42 5.98 -2.24
N LEU A 12 -4.42 6.57 -2.89
CA LEU A 12 -5.81 6.55 -2.43
C LEU A 12 -6.33 5.13 -2.33
N LEU A 13 -6.10 4.30 -3.35
CA LEU A 13 -6.55 2.92 -3.36
C LEU A 13 -5.91 2.11 -2.22
N GLY A 14 -4.61 2.27 -1.99
CA GLY A 14 -3.92 1.64 -0.86
C GLY A 14 -4.38 2.15 0.49
N ALA A 15 -4.60 3.46 0.63
CA ALA A 15 -5.10 4.09 1.85
C ALA A 15 -6.48 3.52 2.24
N PHE A 16 -7.42 3.48 1.28
CA PHE A 16 -8.75 2.92 1.50
C PHE A 16 -8.72 1.42 1.80
N LEU A 17 -7.89 0.66 1.08
CA LEU A 17 -7.75 -0.77 1.34
C LEU A 17 -7.20 -1.01 2.76
N GLY A 18 -6.15 -0.29 3.14
CA GLY A 18 -5.55 -0.38 4.47
C GLY A 18 -6.52 0.02 5.59
N LEU A 19 -7.30 1.09 5.37
CA LEU A 19 -8.36 1.51 6.29
C LEU A 19 -9.44 0.43 6.45
N ALA A 20 -9.91 -0.15 5.34
CA ALA A 20 -10.92 -1.20 5.33
C ALA A 20 -10.42 -2.45 6.06
N THR A 21 -9.20 -2.90 5.77
CA THR A 21 -8.58 -4.04 6.45
C THR A 21 -8.40 -3.78 7.95
N ALA A 22 -7.91 -2.61 8.35
CA ALA A 22 -7.78 -2.26 9.76
C ALA A 22 -9.14 -2.17 10.48
N SER A 23 -10.17 -1.68 9.80
CA SER A 23 -11.54 -1.62 10.36
C SER A 23 -12.17 -3.00 10.51
N TYR A 24 -11.83 -3.93 9.61
CA TYR A 24 -12.33 -5.30 9.66
C TYR A 24 -11.62 -6.13 10.74
N VAL A 25 -10.28 -6.05 10.82
CA VAL A 25 -9.47 -6.90 11.72
C VAL A 25 -9.30 -6.27 13.11
N GLY A 26 -9.30 -4.94 13.21
CA GLY A 26 -9.07 -4.20 14.44
C GLY A 26 -9.96 -4.66 15.61
N PRO A 27 -11.29 -4.74 15.46
CA PRO A 27 -12.18 -5.16 16.53
C PRO A 27 -11.85 -6.54 17.11
N SER A 28 -11.67 -7.56 16.25
CA SER A 28 -11.30 -8.91 16.69
C SER A 28 -9.93 -8.95 17.37
N PHE A 29 -8.99 -8.13 16.91
CA PHE A 29 -7.68 -8.02 17.54
C PHE A 29 -7.77 -7.37 18.93
N LEU A 30 -8.57 -6.31 19.09
CA LEU A 30 -8.85 -5.74 20.42
C LEU A 30 -9.52 -6.77 21.33
N GLU A 31 -10.51 -7.51 20.83
CA GLU A 31 -11.19 -8.54 21.61
C GLU A 31 -10.21 -9.57 22.16
N TRP A 32 -9.32 -10.10 21.31
CA TRP A 32 -8.28 -11.05 21.71
C TRP A 32 -7.38 -10.52 22.84
N TYR A 33 -6.94 -9.26 22.74
CA TYR A 33 -6.07 -8.66 23.75
C TYR A 33 -6.79 -8.34 25.06
N ASN A 34 -8.08 -8.01 25.00
CA ASN A 34 -8.86 -7.63 26.19
C ASN A 34 -9.52 -8.83 26.89
N THR A 35 -9.66 -9.98 26.21
CA THR A 35 -10.21 -11.22 26.80
C THR A 35 -9.15 -12.22 27.29
N ALA A 36 -7.88 -12.05 26.89
CA ALA A 36 -6.77 -12.81 27.45
C ALA A 36 -6.65 -12.61 28.99
N PRO A 37 -6.07 -13.55 29.76
CA PRO A 37 -5.97 -13.47 31.22
C PRO A 37 -5.28 -12.20 31.77
N LEU A 38 -4.61 -11.45 30.90
CA LEU A 38 -3.96 -10.16 31.21
C LEU A 38 -4.89 -8.94 31.06
N GLY A 39 -6.05 -9.08 30.39
CA GLY A 39 -6.99 -8.00 30.07
C GLY A 39 -8.21 -7.90 31.00
N ALA A 40 -8.41 -8.87 31.91
CA ALA A 40 -9.55 -8.91 32.83
C ALA A 40 -9.38 -7.95 34.03
N GLN A 41 -9.23 -6.66 33.76
CA GLN A 41 -9.41 -5.62 34.76
C GLN A 41 -10.87 -5.17 34.68
N THR A 42 -11.70 -5.53 35.66
CA THR A 42 -13.08 -5.03 35.78
C THR A 42 -13.06 -3.52 36.01
N VAL A 43 -13.27 -2.79 34.92
CA VAL A 43 -13.34 -1.33 34.88
C VAL A 43 -14.77 -0.89 35.21
N CYS A 44 -14.96 -0.23 36.35
CA CYS A 44 -16.28 0.24 36.81
C CYS A 44 -16.78 1.49 36.05
N ASP A 45 -15.90 2.15 35.30
CA ASP A 45 -16.18 3.39 34.57
C ASP A 45 -16.32 3.09 33.07
N LEU A 46 -17.54 2.70 32.67
CA LEU A 46 -17.87 2.31 31.29
C LEU A 46 -17.55 3.39 30.24
N PRO A 47 -17.81 4.69 30.46
CA PRO A 47 -17.39 5.76 29.53
C PRO A 47 -15.91 5.73 29.18
N LYS A 48 -15.05 5.49 30.18
CA LYS A 48 -13.59 5.45 30.00
C LYS A 48 -13.15 4.29 29.10
N VAL A 49 -13.83 3.15 29.20
CA VAL A 49 -13.58 1.97 28.35
C VAL A 49 -13.89 2.27 26.90
N ILE A 50 -15.07 2.85 26.63
CA ILE A 50 -15.50 3.18 25.28
C ILE A 50 -14.53 4.17 24.64
N GLN A 51 -14.08 5.19 25.38
CA GLN A 51 -13.08 6.14 24.90
C GLN A 51 -11.74 5.46 24.57
N GLY A 52 -11.27 4.55 25.43
CA GLY A 52 -10.01 3.82 25.21
C GLY A 52 -10.06 2.87 24.01
N ILE A 53 -11.16 2.14 23.86
CA ILE A 53 -11.42 1.26 22.71
C ILE A 53 -11.46 2.11 21.44
N THR A 54 -12.26 3.18 21.41
CA THR A 54 -12.39 4.07 20.24
C THR A 54 -11.05 4.66 19.83
N ALA A 55 -10.26 5.15 20.78
CA ALA A 55 -8.92 5.68 20.51
C ALA A 55 -7.98 4.63 19.92
N SER A 56 -8.09 3.38 20.38
CA SER A 56 -7.29 2.27 19.88
C SER A 56 -7.69 1.86 18.47
N LEU A 57 -9.00 1.75 18.18
CA LEU A 57 -9.49 1.50 16.82
C LEU A 57 -9.04 2.60 15.86
N LEU A 58 -9.15 3.87 16.27
CA LEU A 58 -8.75 4.98 15.43
C LEU A 58 -7.25 4.95 15.12
N ARG A 59 -6.41 4.57 16.10
CA ARG A 59 -4.97 4.34 15.86
C ARG A 59 -4.72 3.23 14.86
N TYR A 60 -5.39 2.08 14.99
CA TYR A 60 -5.24 0.99 14.03
C TYR A 60 -5.66 1.40 12.62
N GLN A 61 -6.75 2.15 12.49
CA GLN A 61 -7.21 2.70 11.22
C GLN A 61 -6.20 3.67 10.60
N VAL A 62 -5.62 4.58 11.41
CA VAL A 62 -4.56 5.50 10.96
C VAL A 62 -3.34 4.72 10.48
N TYR A 63 -2.85 3.76 11.26
CA TYR A 63 -1.71 2.94 10.86
C TYR A 63 -2.00 2.11 9.60
N GLY A 64 -3.17 1.47 9.53
CA GLY A 64 -3.59 0.73 8.34
C GLY A 64 -3.62 1.61 7.10
N THR A 65 -4.18 2.81 7.22
CA THR A 65 -4.24 3.80 6.13
C THR A 65 -2.84 4.22 5.68
N LEU A 66 -1.96 4.55 6.62
CA LEU A 66 -0.59 5.00 6.32
C LEU A 66 0.25 3.87 5.67
N ILE A 67 0.16 2.65 6.22
CA ILE A 67 0.87 1.48 5.68
C ILE A 67 0.34 1.14 4.28
N GLY A 68 -0.98 1.14 4.09
CA GLY A 68 -1.62 0.89 2.80
C GLY A 68 -1.22 1.93 1.75
N ALA A 69 -1.30 3.22 2.11
CA ALA A 69 -0.87 4.33 1.26
C ALA A 69 0.61 4.21 0.86
N GLY A 70 1.50 3.97 1.83
CA GLY A 70 2.93 3.83 1.59
C GLY A 70 3.27 2.63 0.70
N THR A 71 2.65 1.47 0.95
CA THR A 71 2.85 0.27 0.14
C THR A 71 2.41 0.47 -1.30
N PHE A 72 1.23 1.05 -1.52
CA PHE A 72 0.75 1.31 -2.87
C PHE A 72 1.47 2.44 -3.56
N LEU A 73 2.02 3.42 -2.84
CA LEU A 73 2.90 4.42 -3.41
C LEU A 73 4.13 3.75 -4.04
N ILE A 74 4.77 2.83 -3.31
CA ILE A 74 5.92 2.07 -3.83
C ILE A 74 5.51 1.27 -5.07
N LEU A 75 4.38 0.57 -5.03
CA LEU A 75 3.85 -0.17 -6.19
C LEU A 75 3.56 0.76 -7.38
N GLY A 76 2.98 1.93 -7.13
CA GLY A 76 2.69 2.94 -8.15
C GLY A 76 3.97 3.46 -8.80
N ILE A 77 5.02 3.71 -8.02
CA ILE A 77 6.34 4.12 -8.54
C ILE A 77 6.92 3.01 -9.42
N VAL A 78 6.93 1.76 -8.96
CA VAL A 78 7.40 0.60 -9.74
C VAL A 78 6.60 0.46 -11.03
N PHE A 79 5.28 0.65 -10.98
CA PHE A 79 4.39 0.60 -12.14
C PHE A 79 4.73 1.69 -13.17
N VAL A 80 4.92 2.94 -12.73
CA VAL A 80 5.29 4.06 -13.62
C VAL A 80 6.66 3.80 -14.25
N VAL A 81 7.67 3.44 -13.45
CA VAL A 81 9.04 3.20 -13.93
C VAL A 81 9.07 2.04 -14.93
N SER A 82 8.37 0.94 -14.65
CA SER A 82 8.31 -0.21 -15.56
C SER A 82 7.60 0.10 -16.88
N ARG A 83 6.51 0.89 -16.85
CA ARG A 83 5.83 1.40 -18.06
C ARG A 83 6.76 2.28 -18.90
N SER A 84 7.47 3.22 -18.28
CA SER A 84 8.42 4.09 -18.99
C SER A 84 9.57 3.30 -19.64
N LYS A 85 10.09 2.27 -18.96
CA LYS A 85 11.12 1.38 -19.54
C LYS A 85 10.61 0.62 -20.76
N LYS A 86 9.36 0.12 -20.72
CA LYS A 86 8.75 -0.58 -21.85
C LYS A 86 8.53 0.33 -23.05
N GLN A 87 8.05 1.56 -22.85
CA GLN A 87 7.90 2.53 -23.93
C GLN A 87 9.23 2.85 -24.61
N LYS A 88 10.29 3.09 -23.83
CA LYS A 88 11.63 3.35 -24.38
C LYS A 88 12.15 2.18 -25.23
N ARG A 89 11.93 0.93 -24.80
CA ARG A 89 12.30 -0.25 -25.60
C ARG A 89 11.52 -0.36 -26.91
N MET A 90 10.22 -0.03 -26.91
CA MET A 90 9.40 -0.05 -28.12
C MET A 90 9.77 1.07 -29.11
N GLN A 91 10.41 2.13 -28.63
CA GLN A 91 10.85 3.27 -29.45
C GLN A 91 12.28 3.10 -29.99
N GLN A 92 12.97 2.00 -29.66
CA GLN A 92 14.32 1.75 -30.12
C GLN A 92 14.29 1.23 -31.58
N PRO A 93 14.99 1.88 -32.53
CA PRO A 93 15.01 1.44 -33.92
C PRO A 93 15.57 0.01 -34.04
N PRO A 94 15.16 -0.78 -35.06
CA PRO A 94 15.76 -2.08 -35.32
C PRO A 94 17.28 -1.91 -35.44
N THR A 95 18.05 -2.71 -34.71
CA THR A 95 19.51 -2.76 -34.90
C THR A 95 19.80 -3.15 -36.35
N PRO A 96 20.64 -2.38 -37.08
CA PRO A 96 20.99 -2.71 -38.45
C PRO A 96 21.61 -4.12 -38.52
N PRO A 97 21.38 -4.89 -39.60
CA PRO A 97 21.94 -6.23 -39.74
C PRO A 97 23.46 -6.19 -39.60
N PRO A 98 24.09 -7.26 -39.04
CA PRO A 98 25.55 -7.36 -39.01
C PRO A 98 26.10 -7.21 -40.44
N ALA A 99 27.05 -6.30 -40.63
CA ALA A 99 27.70 -6.10 -41.91
C ALA A 99 28.30 -7.43 -42.38
N GLN A 100 27.78 -7.98 -43.47
CA GLN A 100 28.34 -9.17 -44.10
C GLN A 100 29.78 -8.85 -44.53
N PRO A 101 30.77 -9.71 -44.21
CA PRO A 101 32.13 -9.55 -44.72
C PRO A 101 32.08 -9.52 -46.25
N GLY A 102 32.49 -8.40 -46.84
CA GLY A 102 32.54 -8.24 -48.30
C GLY A 102 33.50 -9.26 -48.93
N PRO A 103 33.26 -9.66 -50.19
CA PRO A 103 34.05 -10.70 -50.85
C PRO A 103 35.53 -10.31 -50.90
N ALA A 104 36.39 -11.23 -50.44
CA ALA A 104 37.82 -11.14 -50.62
C ALA A 104 38.13 -11.23 -52.12
N VAL A 105 38.82 -10.19 -52.63
CA VAL A 105 39.33 -10.10 -54.00
C VAL A 105 40.54 -11.01 -54.16
#